data_AF-A0A7C1WH51-F1
#
_entry.id   AF-A0A7C1WH51-F1
#
_cell.length_a   1.000
_cell.length_b   1.000
_cell.length_c   1.000
_cell.angle_alpha   90.00
_cell.angle_beta   90.00
_cell.angle_gamma   90.00
#
_symmetry.space_group_name_H-M   'P 1'
#
loop_
_entity.id
_entity.type
_entity.pdbx_description
1 polymer ?
#
loop_
_entity_poly.entity_id
_entity_poly.type
_entity_poly.pdbx_seq_one_letter_code
_entity_poly.pdbx_strand_id
1 'polypeptide(L)'
;MNSDLGGSGPRPAADGLQSASPPQGPRAFLDAVLEGDPYEVLPTVKAVLRERALLLDGDRVAVRAFALLARERARNPERTIGARRVLDLVHRAVDQLVEEEAGDLWSSRDRAGDDTFSRFAVSLGLDADSLVLARARFHRLDLATREAFLHLVLEGRPLESLVHRGDRQQLLRRAREALDVFRDGLSTPGDSPPPETHPLP
;
A
#
# COMPACT_ATOMS: atom_id res chain seq x y z
N MET A 1 7.77 41.51 -21.22
CA MET A 1 6.43 41.12 -21.73
C MET A 1 6.58 39.79 -22.44
N ASN A 2 6.15 38.71 -21.78
CA ASN A 2 5.55 37.49 -22.32
C ASN A 2 5.62 36.44 -21.21
N SER A 3 4.57 36.45 -20.39
CA SER A 3 4.26 35.44 -19.40
C SER A 3 3.22 34.54 -20.03
N ASP A 4 3.59 33.32 -20.42
CA ASP A 4 2.62 32.28 -20.78
C ASP A 4 3.25 30.91 -20.54
N LEU A 5 3.01 30.35 -19.35
CA LEU A 5 3.23 28.93 -19.04
C LEU A 5 2.08 28.46 -18.12
N GLY A 6 0.88 28.44 -18.69
CA GLY A 6 -0.26 27.69 -18.17
C GLY A 6 -0.09 26.20 -18.45
N GLY A 7 0.71 25.52 -17.62
CA GLY A 7 0.84 24.06 -17.63
C GLY A 7 -0.37 23.39 -16.97
N SER A 8 -1.49 23.34 -17.69
CA SER A 8 -2.68 22.57 -17.33
C SER A 8 -2.36 21.08 -17.50
N GLY A 9 -2.03 20.39 -16.41
CA GLY A 9 -1.90 18.92 -16.42
C GLY A 9 -3.22 18.26 -16.83
N PRO A 10 -3.19 17.07 -17.45
CA PRO A 10 -4.39 16.38 -17.89
C PRO A 10 -5.27 16.06 -16.67
N ARG A 11 -6.43 16.73 -16.59
CA ARG A 11 -7.55 16.28 -15.78
C ARG A 11 -7.91 14.87 -16.25
N PRO A 12 -8.02 13.86 -15.35
CA PRO A 12 -8.66 12.62 -15.74
C PRO A 12 -10.09 12.95 -16.17
N ALA A 13 -10.44 12.51 -17.37
CA ALA A 13 -11.77 12.70 -17.94
C ALA A 13 -12.81 12.09 -16.98
N ALA A 14 -13.65 12.93 -16.40
CA ALA A 14 -14.77 12.52 -15.55
C ALA A 14 -16.01 12.07 -16.36
N ASP A 15 -15.91 12.08 -17.70
CA ASP A 15 -17.01 11.76 -18.62
C ASP A 15 -16.74 10.42 -19.30
N GLY A 16 -17.09 9.34 -18.62
CA GLY A 16 -16.94 7.99 -19.15
C GLY A 16 -17.49 6.86 -18.30
N LEU A 17 -18.24 7.16 -17.23
CA LEU A 17 -18.97 6.14 -16.48
C LEU A 17 -20.09 5.61 -17.37
N GLN A 18 -19.76 4.63 -18.22
CA GLN A 18 -20.72 3.90 -19.01
C GLN A 18 -21.78 3.32 -18.08
N SER A 19 -23.03 3.61 -18.43
CA SER A 19 -24.25 3.20 -17.77
C SER A 19 -24.48 1.69 -17.93
N ALA A 20 -23.56 0.86 -17.44
CA ALA A 20 -23.79 -0.56 -17.30
C ALA A 20 -24.73 -0.77 -16.12
N SER A 21 -25.86 -1.43 -16.37
CA SER A 21 -26.79 -1.81 -15.30
C SER A 21 -26.01 -2.63 -14.27
N PRO A 22 -26.07 -2.29 -12.97
CA PRO A 22 -25.25 -2.97 -11.98
C PRO A 22 -25.60 -4.46 -11.96
N PRO A 23 -24.59 -5.35 -11.91
CA PRO A 23 -24.83 -6.78 -11.87
C PRO A 23 -25.71 -7.14 -10.67
N GLN A 24 -26.79 -7.88 -10.93
CA GLN A 24 -27.74 -8.28 -9.89
C GLN A 24 -27.32 -9.62 -9.26
N GLY A 25 -27.07 -9.57 -7.95
CA GLY A 25 -26.73 -10.74 -7.15
C GLY A 25 -25.22 -11.05 -7.08
N PRO A 26 -24.79 -11.92 -6.14
CA PRO A 26 -23.38 -12.12 -5.83
C PRO A 26 -22.52 -12.69 -6.97
N ARG A 27 -23.08 -13.59 -7.78
CA ARG A 27 -22.36 -14.18 -8.93
C ARG A 27 -22.13 -13.17 -10.04
N ALA A 28 -23.17 -12.46 -10.47
CA ALA A 28 -23.03 -11.42 -11.48
C ALA A 28 -22.06 -10.32 -11.05
N PHE A 29 -22.01 -9.99 -9.74
CA PHE A 29 -21.02 -9.05 -9.21
C PHE A 29 -19.59 -9.58 -9.37
N LEU A 30 -19.35 -10.84 -9.02
CA LEU A 30 -18.05 -11.46 -9.19
C LEU A 30 -17.66 -11.57 -10.66
N ASP A 31 -18.57 -11.99 -11.53
CA ASP A 31 -18.34 -12.09 -12.98
C ASP A 31 -17.96 -10.71 -13.56
N ALA A 32 -18.67 -9.65 -13.18
CA ALA A 32 -18.36 -8.29 -13.60
C ALA A 32 -17.01 -7.76 -13.07
N VAL A 33 -16.62 -8.17 -11.86
CA VAL A 33 -15.30 -7.85 -11.30
C VAL A 33 -14.20 -8.67 -12.00
N LEU A 34 -14.47 -9.91 -12.42
CA LEU A 34 -13.51 -10.73 -13.16
C LEU A 34 -13.34 -10.29 -14.62
N GLU A 35 -14.37 -9.70 -15.22
CA GLU A 35 -14.34 -9.17 -16.59
C GLU A 35 -13.55 -7.85 -16.70
N GLY A 36 -13.31 -7.16 -15.58
CA GLY A 36 -12.50 -5.94 -15.57
C GLY A 36 -12.44 -5.25 -14.21
N ASP A 37 -12.93 -4.02 -14.15
CA ASP A 37 -13.03 -3.25 -12.90
C ASP A 37 -14.09 -2.15 -13.05
N PRO A 38 -15.39 -2.51 -13.09
CA PRO A 38 -16.47 -1.56 -13.36
C PRO A 38 -16.64 -0.51 -12.26
N TYR A 39 -16.00 -0.71 -11.11
CA TYR A 39 -16.04 0.19 -9.96
C TYR A 39 -14.76 1.01 -9.80
N GLU A 40 -13.79 0.86 -10.71
CA GLU A 40 -12.50 1.55 -10.68
C GLU A 40 -11.76 1.34 -9.33
N VAL A 41 -11.88 0.15 -8.74
CA VAL A 41 -11.21 -0.21 -7.48
C VAL A 41 -9.69 -0.18 -7.65
N LEU A 42 -9.13 -0.78 -8.70
CA LEU A 42 -7.69 -0.85 -8.94
C LEU A 42 -7.03 0.53 -9.06
N PRO A 43 -7.51 1.46 -9.91
CA PRO A 43 -6.94 2.81 -9.95
C PRO A 43 -7.18 3.57 -8.63
N THR A 44 -8.31 3.35 -7.94
CA THR A 44 -8.57 3.96 -6.63
C THR A 44 -7.58 3.47 -5.57
N VAL A 45 -7.29 2.17 -5.53
CA VAL A 45 -6.28 1.57 -4.65
C VAL A 45 -4.92 2.19 -4.92
N LYS A 46 -4.50 2.25 -6.19
CA LYS A 46 -3.22 2.86 -6.58
C LYS A 46 -3.14 4.32 -6.13
N ALA A 47 -4.22 5.09 -6.32
CA ALA A 47 -4.29 6.48 -5.91
C ALA A 47 -4.16 6.64 -4.39
N VAL A 48 -4.92 5.86 -3.62
CA VAL A 48 -4.92 5.91 -2.14
C VAL A 48 -3.57 5.48 -1.57
N LEU A 49 -2.96 4.42 -2.09
CA LEU A 49 -1.64 3.96 -1.63
C LEU A 49 -0.56 5.01 -1.90
N ARG A 50 -0.63 5.67 -3.06
CA ARG A 50 0.28 6.77 -3.42
C ARG A 50 0.06 8.01 -2.55
N GLU A 51 -1.19 8.43 -2.37
CA GLU A 51 -1.57 9.59 -1.53
C GLU A 51 -1.13 9.40 -0.08
N ARG A 52 -1.29 8.19 0.46
CA ARG A 52 -0.90 7.87 1.83
C ARG A 52 0.57 7.44 1.96
N ALA A 53 1.32 7.39 0.85
CA ALA A 53 2.68 6.86 0.79
C ALA A 53 2.85 5.53 1.55
N LEU A 54 1.93 4.59 1.34
CA LEU A 54 1.95 3.28 2.00
C LEU A 54 2.59 2.22 1.10
N LEU A 55 3.38 1.35 1.72
CA LEU A 55 3.98 0.20 1.06
C LEU A 55 3.13 -1.02 1.39
N LEU A 56 1.98 -1.14 0.73
CA LEU A 56 1.12 -2.33 0.83
C LEU A 56 1.11 -3.03 -0.52
N ASP A 57 0.85 -4.34 -0.49
CA ASP A 57 0.55 -5.10 -1.70
C ASP A 57 -0.80 -4.62 -2.27
N GLY A 58 -0.75 -3.97 -3.44
CA GLY A 58 -1.93 -3.40 -4.10
C GLY A 58 -3.00 -4.45 -4.40
N ASP A 59 -2.60 -5.68 -4.72
CA ASP A 59 -3.53 -6.77 -5.03
C ASP A 59 -4.26 -7.21 -3.76
N ARG A 60 -3.55 -7.28 -2.62
CA ARG A 60 -4.19 -7.59 -1.32
C ARG A 60 -5.20 -6.51 -0.93
N VAL A 61 -4.87 -5.24 -1.17
CA VAL A 61 -5.79 -4.12 -0.90
C VAL A 61 -7.00 -4.22 -1.83
N ALA A 62 -6.81 -4.49 -3.12
CA ALA A 62 -7.89 -4.64 -4.10
C ALA A 62 -8.82 -5.79 -3.74
N VAL A 63 -8.29 -6.99 -3.45
CA VAL A 63 -9.08 -8.15 -3.01
C VAL A 63 -9.90 -7.82 -1.76
N ARG A 64 -9.30 -7.14 -0.77
CA ARG A 64 -10.02 -6.72 0.43
C ARG A 64 -11.12 -5.69 0.12
N ALA A 65 -10.85 -4.73 -0.75
CA ALA A 65 -11.82 -3.74 -1.19
C ALA A 65 -13.00 -4.40 -1.94
N PHE A 66 -12.74 -5.34 -2.85
CA PHE A 66 -13.78 -6.11 -3.52
C PHE A 66 -14.61 -6.95 -2.55
N ALA A 67 -14.00 -7.57 -1.55
CA ALA A 67 -14.73 -8.31 -0.51
C ALA A 67 -15.66 -7.39 0.29
N LEU A 68 -15.21 -6.19 0.65
CA LEU A 68 -16.05 -5.19 1.33
C LEU A 68 -17.19 -4.71 0.42
N LEU A 69 -16.92 -4.50 -0.86
CA LEU A 69 -17.88 -4.10 -1.88
C LEU A 69 -18.97 -5.17 -2.10
N ALA A 70 -18.56 -6.44 -2.22
CA ALA A 70 -19.45 -7.59 -2.31
C ALA A 70 -20.37 -7.69 -1.09
N ARG A 71 -19.80 -7.53 0.12
CA ARG A 71 -20.56 -7.54 1.38
C ARG A 71 -21.57 -6.39 1.45
N GLU A 72 -21.24 -5.23 0.91
CA GLU A 72 -22.16 -4.10 0.85
C GLU A 72 -23.31 -4.34 -0.13
N ARG A 73 -23.01 -4.86 -1.33
CA ARG A 73 -24.02 -5.27 -2.31
C ARG A 73 -24.95 -6.35 -1.78
N ALA A 74 -24.41 -7.35 -1.09
CA ALA A 74 -25.21 -8.42 -0.49
C ALA A 74 -26.21 -7.88 0.55
N ARG A 75 -25.89 -6.78 1.24
CA ARG A 75 -26.78 -6.13 2.21
C ARG A 75 -27.80 -5.19 1.57
N ASN A 76 -27.44 -4.55 0.46
CA ASN A 76 -28.28 -3.57 -0.23
C ASN A 76 -28.21 -3.78 -1.75
N PRO A 77 -28.88 -4.79 -2.32
CA PRO A 77 -28.74 -5.15 -3.73
C PRO A 77 -29.11 -4.01 -4.69
N GLU A 78 -30.18 -3.29 -4.36
CA GLU A 78 -30.76 -2.20 -5.17
C GLU A 78 -29.94 -0.89 -5.11
N ARG A 79 -28.99 -0.78 -4.18
CA ARG A 79 -28.25 0.47 -3.99
C ARG A 79 -27.09 0.56 -4.97
N THR A 80 -27.14 1.55 -5.87
CA THR A 80 -26.00 1.93 -6.69
C THR A 80 -24.84 2.38 -5.81
N ILE A 81 -23.66 1.82 -6.06
CA ILE A 81 -22.42 2.19 -5.36
C ILE A 81 -21.69 3.22 -6.22
N GLY A 82 -21.68 4.47 -5.76
CA GLY A 82 -20.95 5.55 -6.41
C GLY A 82 -19.47 5.60 -6.02
N ALA A 83 -18.68 6.36 -6.79
CA ALA A 83 -17.23 6.48 -6.63
C ALA A 83 -16.78 6.87 -5.21
N ARG A 84 -17.47 7.81 -4.55
CA ARG A 84 -17.17 8.18 -3.15
C ARG A 84 -17.26 6.98 -2.21
N ARG A 85 -18.24 6.10 -2.42
CA ARG A 85 -18.41 4.93 -1.57
C ARG A 85 -17.33 3.88 -1.84
N VAL A 86 -16.93 3.70 -3.10
CA VAL A 86 -15.76 2.87 -3.45
C VAL A 86 -14.51 3.37 -2.73
N LEU A 87 -14.26 4.68 -2.78
CA LEU A 87 -13.14 5.32 -2.09
C LEU A 87 -13.17 5.03 -0.57
N ASP A 88 -14.32 5.20 0.10
CA ASP A 88 -14.46 4.88 1.53
C ASP A 88 -14.13 3.41 1.83
N LEU A 89 -14.55 2.49 0.97
CA LEU A 89 -14.27 1.05 1.12
C LEU A 89 -12.80 0.72 0.88
N VAL A 90 -12.15 1.40 -0.06
CA VAL A 90 -10.70 1.27 -0.29
C VAL A 90 -9.91 1.80 0.91
N HIS A 91 -10.26 2.97 1.45
CA HIS A 91 -9.62 3.48 2.68
C HIS A 91 -9.77 2.48 3.83
N ARG A 92 -10.97 1.93 4.02
CA ARG A 92 -11.22 0.90 5.03
C ARG A 92 -10.39 -0.36 4.80
N ALA A 93 -10.25 -0.82 3.55
CA ALA A 93 -9.41 -1.97 3.22
C ALA A 93 -7.94 -1.72 3.58
N VAL A 94 -7.43 -0.52 3.26
CA VAL A 94 -6.08 -0.10 3.63
C VAL A 94 -5.89 -0.06 5.14
N ASP A 95 -6.81 0.55 5.88
CA ASP A 95 -6.71 0.66 7.34
C ASP A 95 -6.69 -0.71 8.01
N GLN A 96 -7.55 -1.64 7.57
CA GLN A 96 -7.56 -3.01 8.07
C GLN A 96 -6.22 -3.73 7.84
N LEU A 97 -5.60 -3.54 6.67
CA LEU A 97 -4.32 -4.18 6.36
C LEU A 97 -3.16 -3.56 7.15
N VAL A 98 -3.16 -2.23 7.36
CA VAL A 98 -2.17 -1.57 8.23
C VAL A 98 -2.32 -2.04 9.68
N GLU A 99 -3.55 -2.18 10.18
CA GLU A 99 -3.83 -2.72 11.52
C GLU A 99 -3.40 -4.18 11.65
N GLU A 100 -3.67 -5.01 10.63
CA GLU A 100 -3.22 -6.41 10.58
C GLU A 100 -1.69 -6.49 10.63
N GLU A 101 -0.96 -5.73 9.82
CA GLU A 101 0.52 -5.71 9.86
C GLU A 101 1.07 -5.23 11.20
N ALA A 102 0.37 -4.30 11.87
CA ALA A 102 0.75 -3.82 13.20
C ALA A 102 0.49 -4.84 14.31
N GLY A 103 -0.59 -5.63 14.21
CA GLY A 103 -0.99 -6.66 15.18
C GLY A 103 -0.27 -7.99 15.01
N ASP A 104 0.04 -8.36 13.76
CA ASP A 104 0.67 -9.62 13.38
C ASP A 104 2.16 -9.73 13.77
N LEU A 105 2.77 -8.64 14.27
CA LEU A 105 4.13 -8.65 14.82
C LEU A 105 4.34 -9.71 15.92
N TRP A 106 3.26 -10.25 16.48
CA TRP A 106 3.27 -11.27 17.53
C TRP A 106 2.92 -12.69 17.04
N SER A 107 2.49 -12.87 15.79
CA SER A 107 1.95 -14.15 15.26
C SER A 107 2.63 -14.63 13.96
N SER A 108 3.87 -14.20 13.73
CA SER A 108 4.58 -14.17 12.45
C SER A 108 4.79 -15.50 11.71
N ARG A 109 4.44 -16.66 12.27
CA ARG A 109 4.85 -17.96 11.72
C ARG A 109 4.06 -18.46 10.51
N ASP A 110 2.83 -18.01 10.28
CA ASP A 110 1.95 -18.65 9.29
C ASP A 110 1.71 -17.83 8.00
N ARG A 111 2.31 -16.62 7.85
CA ARG A 111 1.99 -15.71 6.71
C ARG A 111 3.16 -15.28 5.84
N ALA A 112 4.41 -15.61 6.20
CA ALA A 112 5.63 -15.14 5.52
C ALA A 112 5.81 -15.58 4.05
N GLY A 113 4.85 -16.28 3.43
CA GLY A 113 4.98 -16.84 2.07
C GLY A 113 4.03 -16.28 1.01
N ASP A 114 2.99 -15.54 1.39
CA ASP A 114 1.83 -15.37 0.50
C ASP A 114 1.64 -13.98 -0.11
N ASP A 115 2.41 -12.97 0.33
CA ASP A 115 2.40 -11.65 -0.31
C ASP A 115 3.58 -11.43 -1.28
N THR A 116 3.35 -10.57 -2.28
CA THR A 116 4.32 -10.33 -3.37
C THR A 116 5.64 -9.77 -2.84
N PHE A 117 5.57 -8.95 -1.79
CA PHE A 117 6.74 -8.37 -1.14
C PHE A 117 7.62 -9.41 -0.47
N SER A 118 7.03 -10.40 0.19
CA SER A 118 7.77 -11.49 0.85
C SER A 118 8.50 -12.35 -0.19
N ARG A 119 7.84 -12.66 -1.30
CA ARG A 119 8.47 -13.38 -2.43
C ARG A 119 9.63 -12.60 -3.04
N PHE A 120 9.46 -11.29 -3.19
CA PHE A 120 10.52 -10.40 -3.69
C PHE A 120 11.69 -10.31 -2.70
N ALA A 121 11.42 -10.20 -1.40
CA ALA A 121 12.44 -10.18 -0.35
C ALA A 121 13.35 -11.41 -0.45
N VAL A 122 12.75 -12.60 -0.53
CA VAL A 122 13.48 -13.87 -0.64
C VAL A 122 14.36 -13.90 -1.89
N SER A 123 13.88 -13.40 -3.03
CA SER A 123 14.68 -13.35 -4.27
C SER A 123 15.91 -12.43 -4.18
N LEU A 124 15.87 -11.45 -3.27
CA LEU A 124 16.97 -10.52 -3.01
C LEU A 124 17.87 -10.96 -1.84
N GLY A 125 17.63 -12.14 -1.27
CA GLY A 125 18.33 -12.61 -0.07
C GLY A 125 18.00 -11.82 1.19
N LEU A 126 16.84 -11.13 1.20
CA LEU A 126 16.33 -10.45 2.38
C LEU A 126 15.44 -11.40 3.17
N ASP A 127 15.55 -11.34 4.49
CA ASP A 127 14.64 -12.03 5.40
C ASP A 127 13.23 -11.42 5.30
N ALA A 128 12.25 -12.24 4.93
CA ALA A 128 10.88 -11.80 4.69
C ALA A 128 10.22 -11.26 5.98
N ASP A 129 10.47 -11.91 7.12
CA ASP A 129 9.92 -11.50 8.42
C ASP A 129 10.47 -10.13 8.84
N SER A 130 11.78 -9.91 8.66
CA SER A 130 12.44 -8.63 8.88
C SER A 130 11.89 -7.53 7.98
N LEU A 131 11.59 -7.84 6.71
CA LEU A 131 10.97 -6.88 5.80
C LEU A 131 9.53 -6.54 6.22
N VAL A 132 8.73 -7.52 6.64
CA VAL A 132 7.37 -7.30 7.17
C VAL A 132 7.42 -6.40 8.41
N LEU A 133 8.36 -6.66 9.34
CA LEU A 133 8.55 -5.83 10.53
C LEU A 133 8.97 -4.40 10.17
N ALA A 134 9.91 -4.24 9.24
CA ALA A 134 10.33 -2.93 8.75
C ALA A 134 9.18 -2.16 8.10
N ARG A 135 8.35 -2.83 7.29
CA ARG A 135 7.18 -2.27 6.63
C ARG A 135 6.13 -1.79 7.64
N ALA A 136 5.81 -2.62 8.63
CA ALA A 136 4.88 -2.27 9.69
C ALA A 136 5.37 -1.06 10.51
N ARG A 137 6.69 -0.98 10.80
CA ARG A 137 7.29 0.20 11.45
C ARG A 137 7.24 1.43 10.54
N PHE A 138 7.52 1.27 9.25
CA PHE A 138 7.49 2.35 8.27
C PHE A 138 6.08 2.97 8.14
N HIS A 139 5.01 2.17 8.15
CA HIS A 139 3.64 2.69 8.09
C HIS A 139 3.25 3.55 9.30
N ARG A 140 3.96 3.43 10.42
CA ARG A 140 3.74 4.26 11.63
C ARG A 140 4.44 5.63 11.58
N LEU A 141 5.31 5.86 10.60
CA LEU A 141 5.95 7.16 10.39
C LEU A 141 4.90 8.20 9.94
N ASP A 142 5.18 9.47 10.19
CA ASP A 142 4.32 10.55 9.69
C ASP A 142 4.30 10.57 8.15
N LEU A 143 3.23 11.14 7.58
CA LEU A 143 3.02 11.13 6.13
C LEU A 143 4.18 11.80 5.37
N ALA A 144 4.70 12.93 5.85
CA ALA A 144 5.75 13.65 5.15
C ALA A 144 7.05 12.84 5.10
N THR A 145 7.32 12.05 6.13
CA THR A 145 8.46 11.12 6.17
C THR A 145 8.30 9.98 5.17
N ARG A 146 7.10 9.39 5.09
CA ARG A 146 6.79 8.35 4.11
C ARG A 146 6.83 8.86 2.67
N GLU A 147 6.30 10.05 2.42
CA GLU A 147 6.34 10.69 1.09
C GLU A 147 7.77 11.01 0.63
N ALA A 148 8.62 11.51 1.54
CA ALA A 148 10.01 11.78 1.23
C ALA A 148 10.75 10.49 0.81
N PHE A 149 10.50 9.39 1.52
CA PHE A 149 11.02 8.08 1.16
C PHE A 149 10.50 7.60 -0.19
N LEU A 150 9.19 7.63 -0.42
CA LEU A 150 8.58 7.20 -1.68
C LEU A 150 9.19 7.97 -2.87
N HIS A 151 9.23 9.29 -2.79
CA HIS A 151 9.69 10.11 -3.91
C HIS A 151 11.21 10.04 -4.15
N LEU A 152 12.02 10.08 -3.09
CA LEU A 152 13.48 10.11 -3.24
C LEU A 152 14.08 8.72 -3.44
N VAL A 153 13.59 7.71 -2.73
CA VAL A 153 14.19 6.37 -2.69
C VAL A 153 13.54 5.45 -3.70
N LEU A 154 12.22 5.32 -3.68
CA LEU A 154 11.53 4.34 -4.53
C LEU A 154 11.31 4.86 -5.96
N GLU A 155 10.94 6.13 -6.12
CA GLU A 155 10.71 6.74 -7.43
C GLU A 155 11.98 7.36 -8.03
N GLY A 156 13.06 7.48 -7.26
CA GLY A 156 14.33 8.06 -7.72
C GLY A 156 14.21 9.51 -8.21
N ARG A 157 13.22 10.27 -7.70
CA ARG A 157 13.01 11.65 -8.16
C ARG A 157 14.18 12.54 -7.72
N PRO A 158 14.66 13.45 -8.57
CA PRO A 158 15.72 14.37 -8.18
C PRO A 158 15.22 15.28 -7.08
N LEU A 159 16.07 15.50 -6.08
CA LEU A 159 15.77 16.29 -4.89
C LEU A 159 15.35 17.73 -5.24
N GLU A 160 15.97 18.30 -6.27
CA GLU A 160 15.68 19.62 -6.82
C GLU A 160 14.21 19.74 -7.27
N SER A 161 13.61 18.64 -7.74
CA SER A 161 12.20 18.62 -8.15
C SER A 161 11.22 18.60 -6.98
N LEU A 162 11.67 18.43 -5.75
CA LEU A 162 10.83 18.31 -4.54
C LEU A 162 10.96 19.53 -3.60
N VAL A 163 11.83 20.49 -3.89
CA VAL A 163 12.09 21.67 -3.04
C VAL A 163 10.83 22.50 -2.78
N HIS A 164 9.87 22.50 -3.71
CA HIS A 164 8.57 23.17 -3.52
C HIS A 164 7.71 22.54 -2.41
N ARG A 165 8.06 21.33 -1.93
CA ARG A 165 7.36 20.61 -0.86
C ARG A 165 8.03 20.76 0.51
N GLY A 166 9.20 21.40 0.57
CA GLY A 166 9.90 21.62 1.83
C GLY A 166 11.39 21.86 1.65
N ASP A 167 12.06 22.13 2.77
CA ASP A 167 13.50 22.35 2.79
C ASP A 167 14.30 21.09 2.38
N ARG A 168 15.40 21.30 1.65
CA ARG A 168 16.26 20.24 1.12
C ARG A 168 16.80 19.34 2.23
N GLN A 169 17.30 19.92 3.32
CA GLN A 169 17.87 19.15 4.43
C GLN A 169 16.78 18.38 5.17
N GLN A 170 15.59 18.98 5.32
CA GLN A 170 14.45 18.31 5.93
C GLN A 170 13.97 17.10 5.12
N LEU A 171 13.90 17.21 3.78
CA LEU A 171 13.54 16.10 2.89
C LEU A 171 14.54 14.94 2.99
N LEU A 172 15.84 15.25 2.98
CA LEU A 172 16.90 14.26 3.15
C LEU A 172 16.86 13.59 4.52
N ARG A 173 16.64 14.38 5.59
CA ARG A 173 16.53 13.85 6.96
C ARG A 173 15.37 12.86 7.07
N ARG A 174 14.20 13.22 6.52
CA ARG A 174 13.01 12.37 6.47
C ARG A 174 13.22 11.08 5.67
N ALA A 175 13.80 11.17 4.48
CA ALA A 175 14.11 9.98 3.68
C ALA A 175 15.10 9.06 4.40
N ARG A 176 16.09 9.63 5.09
CA ARG A 176 17.04 8.89 5.91
C ARG A 176 16.37 8.22 7.11
N GLU A 177 15.50 8.93 7.83
CA GLU A 177 14.72 8.38 8.95
C GLU A 177 13.91 7.15 8.51
N ALA A 178 13.25 7.23 7.36
CA ALA A 178 12.55 6.08 6.79
C ALA A 178 13.49 4.93 6.38
N LEU A 179 14.67 5.23 5.81
CA LEU A 179 15.68 4.21 5.48
C LEU A 179 16.23 3.51 6.73
N ASP A 180 16.42 4.25 7.82
CA ASP A 180 16.91 3.71 9.09
C ASP A 180 15.92 2.67 9.65
N VAL A 181 14.61 2.86 9.47
CA VAL A 181 13.61 1.83 9.83
C VAL A 181 13.82 0.50 9.09
N PHE A 182 14.15 0.55 7.80
CA PHE A 182 14.46 -0.66 7.02
C PHE A 182 15.79 -1.27 7.41
N ARG A 183 16.84 -0.45 7.59
CA ARG A 183 18.15 -0.94 8.05
C ARG A 183 18.02 -1.68 9.39
N ASP A 184 17.32 -1.07 10.34
CA ASP A 184 17.19 -1.61 11.69
C ASP A 184 16.27 -2.85 11.70
N GLY A 185 15.24 -2.89 10.86
CA GLY A 185 14.38 -4.07 10.68
C GLY A 185 15.13 -5.26 10.07
N LEU A 186 15.96 -5.01 9.06
CA LEU A 186 16.79 -6.02 8.40
C LEU A 186 17.99 -6.49 9.24
N SER A 187 18.30 -5.82 10.34
CA SER A 187 19.44 -6.14 11.23
C SER A 187 19.04 -6.94 12.49
N THR A 188 17.77 -7.31 12.66
CA THR A 188 17.27 -8.07 13.84
C THR A 188 17.50 -9.60 13.69
N PRO A 189 17.66 -10.38 14.78
CA PRO A 189 18.86 -11.17 15.04
C PRO A 189 18.63 -12.67 14.84
N GLY A 190 19.04 -13.20 13.69
CA GLY A 190 19.27 -14.63 13.47
C GLY A 190 20.70 -15.08 13.77
N ASP A 191 21.61 -14.14 14.07
CA ASP A 191 23.05 -14.40 14.30
C ASP A 191 23.40 -14.76 15.75
N SER A 192 22.42 -15.13 16.58
CA SER A 192 22.75 -15.81 17.84
C SER A 192 23.20 -17.24 17.49
N PRO A 193 24.47 -17.62 17.74
CA PRO A 193 24.89 -19.00 17.55
C PRO A 193 23.98 -19.93 18.36
N PRO A 194 23.68 -21.14 17.87
CA PRO A 194 22.88 -22.09 18.61
C PRO A 194 23.49 -22.27 20.01
N PRO A 195 22.68 -22.36 21.08
CA PRO A 195 23.21 -22.54 22.42
C PRO A 195 24.12 -23.76 22.42
N GLU A 196 25.39 -23.57 22.79
CA GLU A 196 26.35 -24.65 22.94
C GLU A 196 25.72 -25.70 23.84
N THR A 197 25.43 -26.86 23.26
CA THR A 197 24.94 -28.02 23.99
C THR A 197 26.12 -28.50 24.81
N HIS A 198 26.24 -27.99 26.04
CA HIS A 198 27.15 -28.56 27.02
C HIS A 198 26.73 -30.02 27.26
N PRO A 199 27.60 -31.01 26.97
CA PRO A 199 27.30 -32.38 27.31
C PRO A 199 27.21 -32.48 28.84
N LEU A 200 26.07 -32.98 29.33
CA LEU A 200 25.89 -33.30 30.74
C LEU A 200 26.88 -34.40 31.16
N PRO A 201 27.47 -34.30 32.36
CA PRO A 201 28.45 -35.26 32.89
C PRO A 201 27.84 -36.62 33.23
#